data_AF-A0A7C1UQL4-F1
#
_entry.id   AF-A0A7C1UQL4-F1
#
_cell.length_a   1.000
_cell.length_b   1.000
_cell.length_c   1.000
_cell.angle_alpha   90.00
_cell.angle_beta   90.00
_cell.angle_gamma   90.00
#
_symmetry.space_group_name_H-M   'P 1'
#
loop_
_entity.id
_entity.type
_entity.pdbx_description
1 polymer ?
#
loop_
_entity_poly.entity_id
_entity_poly.type
_entity_poly.pdbx_seq_one_letter_code
_entity_poly.pdbx_strand_id
1 'polypeptide(L)'
;MKKALALTSIMAAAVTGCATGPTPIPDAGSPAARLYVSKCGLCHPLPHPKRNSYREWQHLLALMQQRMAERGMPVLTGEEKETLLGYLQRHAR
;
A
#
# COMPACT_ATOMS: atom_id res chain seq x y z
N MET A 1 28.78 55.13 -19.97
CA MET A 1 28.45 53.99 -20.85
C MET A 1 29.24 52.77 -20.38
N LYS A 2 28.53 51.68 -20.03
CA LYS A 2 28.94 50.25 -19.94
C LYS A 2 28.04 49.60 -18.88
N LYS A 3 26.91 49.05 -19.35
CA LYS A 3 25.96 48.28 -18.54
C LYS A 3 26.62 46.93 -18.22
N ALA A 4 26.87 46.63 -16.95
CA ALA A 4 27.26 45.29 -16.52
C ALA A 4 25.96 44.53 -16.19
N LEU A 5 25.51 43.71 -17.13
CA LEU A 5 24.41 42.78 -16.94
C LEU A 5 24.94 41.58 -16.14
N ALA A 6 24.74 41.60 -14.82
CA ALA A 6 25.03 40.43 -13.99
C ALA A 6 23.91 39.40 -14.21
N LEU A 7 24.25 38.31 -14.90
CA LEU A 7 23.41 37.14 -15.08
C LEU A 7 23.16 36.49 -13.72
N THR A 8 21.94 36.63 -13.20
CA THR A 8 21.46 35.87 -12.06
C THR A 8 21.25 34.42 -12.49
N SER A 9 22.22 33.54 -12.18
CA SER A 9 22.03 32.09 -12.24
C SER A 9 21.06 31.67 -11.14
N ILE A 10 19.77 31.59 -11.46
CA ILE A 10 18.77 30.91 -10.64
C ILE A 10 18.99 29.41 -10.85
N MET A 11 19.83 28.80 -10.02
CA MET A 11 19.96 27.35 -9.97
C MET A 11 18.78 26.79 -9.17
N ALA A 12 17.62 26.66 -9.82
CA ALA A 12 16.46 25.99 -9.27
C ALA A 12 16.71 24.47 -9.22
N ALA A 13 17.32 23.99 -8.14
CA ALA A 13 17.39 22.57 -7.85
C ALA A 13 15.99 22.09 -7.44
N ALA A 14 15.22 21.60 -8.41
CA ALA A 14 13.99 20.87 -8.16
C ALA A 14 14.33 19.54 -7.47
N VAL A 15 14.27 19.53 -6.14
CA VAL A 15 14.23 18.30 -5.35
C VAL A 15 12.84 17.68 -5.50
N THR A 16 12.59 17.04 -6.64
CA THR A 16 11.41 16.22 -6.86
C THR A 16 11.57 14.94 -6.04
N GLY A 17 11.23 15.03 -4.75
CA GLY A 17 11.34 13.93 -3.81
C GLY A 17 10.46 12.74 -4.22
N CYS A 18 11.02 11.54 -4.14
CA CYS A 18 10.25 10.30 -4.23
C CYS A 18 9.18 10.31 -3.13
N ALA A 19 7.93 10.02 -3.49
CA ALA A 19 6.84 9.96 -2.52
C ALA A 19 7.17 8.92 -1.42
N THR A 20 7.42 9.41 -0.21
CA THR A 20 7.73 8.60 1.00
C THR A 20 6.47 8.14 1.75
N GLY A 21 5.29 8.38 1.17
CA GLY A 21 4.00 8.01 1.77
C GLY A 21 3.52 6.60 1.40
N PRO A 22 2.67 5.97 2.23
CA PRO A 22 2.02 4.73 1.87
C PRO A 22 1.21 4.91 0.58
N THR A 23 1.34 3.95 -0.34
CA THR A 23 0.60 3.97 -1.61
C THR A 23 -0.90 4.12 -1.32
N PRO A 24 -1.59 5.12 -1.89
CA PRO A 24 -3.03 5.27 -1.71
C PRO A 24 -3.76 3.98 -2.09
N ILE A 25 -4.67 3.52 -1.24
CA ILE A 25 -5.50 2.34 -1.52
C ILE A 25 -6.95 2.76 -1.80
N PRO A 26 -7.70 1.98 -2.61
CA PRO A 26 -9.12 2.22 -2.85
C PRO A 26 -9.94 2.21 -1.56
N ASP A 27 -10.98 3.04 -1.49
CA ASP A 27 -11.91 3.09 -0.35
C ASP A 27 -11.23 3.18 1.02
N ALA A 28 -10.14 3.95 1.14
CA ALA A 28 -9.31 4.03 2.35
C ALA A 28 -10.09 4.38 3.64
N GLY A 29 -11.22 5.09 3.51
CA GLY A 29 -12.12 5.42 4.62
C GLY A 29 -13.09 4.30 5.03
N SER A 30 -13.12 3.16 4.32
CA SER A 30 -14.00 2.04 4.63
C SER A 30 -13.46 1.21 5.80
N PRO A 31 -14.34 0.55 6.59
CA PRO A 31 -13.90 -0.41 7.61
C PRO A 31 -13.01 -1.53 7.04
N ALA A 32 -13.32 -2.02 5.84
CA ALA A 32 -12.57 -3.11 5.21
C ALA A 32 -11.17 -2.66 4.77
N ALA A 33 -11.00 -1.44 4.26
CA ALA A 33 -9.69 -0.90 3.93
C ALA A 33 -8.84 -0.67 5.19
N ARG A 34 -9.44 -0.20 6.30
CA ARG A 34 -8.74 -0.09 7.59
C ARG A 34 -8.26 -1.45 8.10
N LEU A 35 -9.10 -2.49 7.99
CA LEU A 35 -8.71 -3.86 8.32
C LEU A 35 -7.57 -4.35 7.41
N TYR A 36 -7.62 -4.05 6.12
CA TYR A 36 -6.56 -4.41 5.18
C TYR A 36 -5.22 -3.79 5.55
N VAL A 37 -5.20 -2.49 5.86
CA VAL A 37 -4.00 -1.79 6.34
C VAL A 37 -3.50 -2.40 7.65
N SER A 38 -4.40 -2.61 8.62
CA SER A 38 -4.02 -3.07 9.97
C SER A 38 -3.53 -4.51 10.02
N LYS A 39 -3.98 -5.39 9.11
CA LYS A 39 -3.57 -6.80 9.08
C LYS A 39 -2.44 -7.05 8.09
N CYS A 40 -2.50 -6.48 6.89
CA CYS A 40 -1.56 -6.79 5.81
C CYS A 40 -0.36 -5.85 5.76
N GLY A 41 -0.36 -4.75 6.52
CA GLY A 41 0.77 -3.81 6.64
C GLY A 41 1.69 -4.07 7.82
N LEU A 42 1.44 -5.11 8.64
CA LEU A 42 2.18 -5.34 9.89
C LEU A 42 3.62 -5.83 9.69
N CYS A 43 3.85 -6.66 8.67
CA CYS A 43 5.11 -7.40 8.53
C CYS A 43 6.01 -6.89 7.40
N HIS A 44 5.44 -6.21 6.42
CA HIS A 44 6.11 -5.74 5.21
C HIS A 44 5.26 -4.63 4.57
N PRO A 45 5.78 -3.89 3.58
CA PRO A 45 4.99 -2.86 2.89
C PRO A 45 3.66 -3.41 2.39
N LEU A 46 2.60 -2.61 2.57
CA LEU A 46 1.24 -2.97 2.18
C LEU A 46 1.17 -3.11 0.65
N PRO A 47 0.86 -4.30 0.10
CA PRO A 47 0.67 -4.43 -1.33
C PRO A 47 -0.59 -3.67 -1.77
N HIS A 48 -0.54 -3.00 -2.93
CA HIS A 48 -1.74 -2.35 -3.47
C HIS A 48 -2.74 -3.42 -3.98
N PRO A 49 -4.07 -3.29 -3.77
CA PRO A 49 -5.06 -4.29 -4.18
C PRO A 49 -4.99 -4.67 -5.68
N LYS A 50 -4.71 -3.71 -6.57
CA LYS A 50 -4.51 -3.96 -8.01
C LYS A 50 -3.23 -4.72 -8.39
N ARG A 51 -2.37 -5.11 -7.45
CA ARG A 51 -1.18 -5.92 -7.78
C ARG A 51 -1.55 -7.35 -8.19
N ASN A 52 -2.61 -7.90 -7.61
CA ASN A 52 -3.05 -9.27 -7.85
C ASN A 52 -4.49 -9.31 -8.36
N SER A 53 -4.83 -10.34 -9.15
CA SER A 53 -6.21 -10.71 -9.45
C SER A 53 -6.89 -11.28 -8.19
N TYR A 54 -8.23 -11.32 -8.16
CA TYR A 54 -8.93 -11.86 -7.01
C TYR A 54 -8.54 -13.33 -6.69
N ARG A 55 -8.34 -14.17 -7.72
CA ARG A 55 -7.90 -15.56 -7.56
C ARG A 55 -6.52 -15.66 -6.90
N GLU A 56 -5.58 -14.83 -7.34
CA GLU A 56 -4.25 -14.76 -6.74
C GLU A 56 -4.32 -14.28 -5.29
N TRP A 57 -5.19 -13.30 -4.99
CA TRP A 57 -5.41 -12.82 -3.63
C TRP A 57 -5.95 -13.92 -2.69
N GLN A 58 -6.85 -14.78 -3.15
CA GLN A 58 -7.34 -15.91 -2.36
C GLN A 58 -6.18 -16.83 -1.94
N HIS A 59 -5.26 -17.11 -2.87
CA HIS A 59 -4.08 -17.92 -2.58
C HIS A 59 -3.10 -17.21 -1.64
N LEU A 60 -2.79 -15.93 -1.92
CA LEU A 60 -1.86 -15.14 -1.11
C LEU A 60 -2.36 -14.94 0.33
N LEU A 61 -3.67 -14.74 0.53
CA LEU A 61 -4.23 -14.57 1.87
C LEU A 61 -4.09 -15.85 2.70
N ALA A 62 -4.31 -17.02 2.09
CA ALA A 62 -4.08 -18.30 2.75
C ALA A 62 -2.59 -18.50 3.08
N LEU A 63 -1.69 -18.18 2.15
CA LEU A 63 -0.25 -18.24 2.38
C LEU A 63 0.19 -17.32 3.52
N MET A 64 -0.29 -16.08 3.56
CA MET A 64 0.07 -15.14 4.62
C MET A 64 -0.47 -15.58 5.98
N GLN A 65 -1.67 -16.16 6.04
CA GLN A 65 -2.19 -16.73 7.28
C GLN A 65 -1.31 -17.89 7.80
N GLN A 66 -0.83 -18.75 6.91
CA GLN A 66 0.17 -19.78 7.28
C GLN A 66 1.46 -19.14 7.81
N ARG A 67 2.00 -18.10 7.14
CA ARG A 67 3.21 -17.39 7.60
C ARG A 67 3.03 -16.68 8.94
N MET A 68 1.82 -16.18 9.22
CA MET A 68 1.48 -15.60 10.52
C MET A 68 1.56 -16.66 11.61
N ALA A 69 0.96 -17.84 11.38
CA ALA A 69 1.01 -18.97 12.30
C ALA A 69 2.45 -19.46 12.56
N GLU A 70 3.26 -19.63 11.50
CA GLU A 70 4.67 -20.03 11.59
C GLU A 70 5.51 -19.07 12.44
N ARG A 71 5.12 -17.79 12.51
CA ARG A 71 5.79 -16.75 13.30
C ARG A 71 5.18 -16.54 14.68
N GLY A 72 4.20 -17.36 15.09
CA GLY A 72 3.49 -17.20 16.36
C GLY A 72 2.63 -15.93 16.45
N MET A 73 2.25 -15.35 15.30
CA MET A 73 1.39 -14.18 15.26
C MET A 73 -0.10 -14.57 15.30
N PRO A 74 -0.97 -13.72 15.86
CA PRO A 74 -2.42 -13.94 15.79
C PRO A 74 -2.89 -14.05 14.34
N VAL A 75 -3.43 -15.20 13.95
CA VAL A 75 -3.99 -15.43 12.60
C VAL A 75 -5.32 -14.70 12.42
N LEU A 76 -5.70 -14.44 11.17
CA LEU A 76 -6.99 -13.81 10.86
C LEU A 76 -8.16 -14.68 11.34
N THR A 77 -9.19 -14.06 11.89
CA THR A 77 -10.46 -14.74 12.16
C THR A 77 -11.20 -15.05 10.85
N GLY A 78 -12.24 -15.89 10.90
CA GLY A 78 -13.10 -16.16 9.74
C GLY A 78 -13.72 -14.87 9.17
N GLU A 79 -14.30 -14.04 10.05
CA GLU A 79 -14.91 -12.75 9.68
C GLU A 79 -13.89 -11.77 9.09
N GLU A 80 -12.69 -11.69 9.66
CA GLU A 80 -11.63 -10.85 9.11
C GLU A 80 -11.22 -11.32 7.71
N LYS A 81 -11.09 -12.64 7.52
CA LYS A 81 -10.75 -13.23 6.23
C LYS A 81 -11.83 -12.93 5.18
N GLU A 82 -13.11 -13.08 5.51
CA GLU A 82 -14.23 -12.77 4.63
C GLU A 82 -14.26 -11.27 4.25
N THR A 83 -14.09 -10.40 5.25
CA THR A 83 -14.04 -8.94 5.04
C THR A 83 -12.90 -8.55 4.09
N LEU A 84 -11.72 -9.13 4.29
CA LEU A 84 -10.55 -8.88 3.44
C LEU A 84 -10.75 -9.42 2.02
N LEU A 85 -11.29 -10.62 1.87
CA LEU A 85 -11.59 -11.18 0.54
C LEU A 85 -12.62 -10.33 -0.20
N GLY A 86 -13.68 -9.87 0.47
CA GLY A 86 -14.67 -8.99 -0.12
C GLY A 86 -14.07 -7.65 -0.58
N TYR A 87 -13.18 -7.05 0.22
CA TYR A 87 -12.44 -5.85 -0.19
C TYR A 87 -11.53 -6.11 -1.39
N LEU A 88 -10.74 -7.18 -1.36
CA LEU A 88 -9.83 -7.53 -2.45
C LEU A 88 -10.59 -7.89 -3.73
N GLN A 89 -11.76 -8.52 -3.64
CA GLN A 89 -12.61 -8.81 -4.81
C GLN A 89 -13.04 -7.53 -5.54
N ARG A 90 -13.42 -6.48 -4.80
CA ARG A 90 -13.87 -5.20 -5.39
C ARG A 90 -12.74 -4.37 -5.99
N HIS A 91 -11.49 -4.58 -5.57
CA HIS A 91 -10.37 -3.69 -5.88
C HIS A 91 -9.16 -4.37 -6.53
N ALA A 92 -9.22 -5.68 -6.78
CA ALA A 92 -8.24 -6.41 -7.58
C ALA A 92 -8.18 -5.88 -9.02
N ARG A 93 -7.11 -6.24 -9.74
CA ARG A 93 -6.98 -5.95 -11.18
C ARG A 93 -7.91 -6.81 -12.03
#